data_AF-A0A350W3H5-F1
#
_entry.id   AF-A0A350W3H5-F1
#
_cell.length_a   1.000
_cell.length_b   1.000
_cell.length_c   1.000
_cell.angle_alpha   90.00
_cell.angle_beta   90.00
_cell.angle_gamma   90.00
#
_symmetry.space_group_name_H-M   'P 1'
#
loop_
_entity.id
_entity.type
_entity.pdbx_description
1 polymer ?
#
loop_
_entity_poly.entity_id
_entity_poly.type
_entity_poly.pdbx_seq_one_letter_code
_entity_poly.pdbx_strand_id
1 'polypeptide(L)'
;KTIFDAYKNALACDPVSAFGGIVAFNKIVDGRTARDVIKIFTECVIAPNYSKDALKIFSQKQNLRVLTHSLNRSLAQSLEFRSISDGFLVQEKDSKIFDKLKIVTKTKPAKEELESLKFAFTVAKYVKSNAIVLARGTRTVGIGGGQMSRIDSLKIAKMKMNLIRLPSTVYRLFYPPTHFSRSKMSSTKQQKSA
;
A
#
# COMPACT_ATOMS: atom_id res chain seq x y z
N LYS A 1 -17.48 -7.40 -1.69
CA LYS A 1 -17.26 -6.14 -2.42
C LYS A 1 -16.80 -6.45 -3.83
N THR A 2 -17.35 -5.77 -4.83
CA THR A 2 -16.93 -5.94 -6.22
C THR A 2 -15.61 -5.21 -6.47
N ILE A 3 -14.90 -5.54 -7.56
CA ILE A 3 -13.67 -4.83 -7.96
C ILE A 3 -14.00 -3.37 -8.31
N PHE A 4 -15.13 -3.15 -8.95
CA PHE A 4 -15.66 -1.82 -9.24
C PHE A 4 -15.78 -0.98 -7.96
N ASP A 5 -16.43 -1.50 -6.91
CA ASP A 5 -16.58 -0.76 -5.64
C ASP A 5 -15.23 -0.51 -4.96
N ALA A 6 -14.30 -1.45 -5.06
CA ALA A 6 -12.95 -1.27 -4.52
C ALA A 6 -12.21 -0.14 -5.24
N TYR A 7 -12.29 -0.10 -6.58
CA TYR A 7 -11.72 0.99 -7.39
C TYR A 7 -12.33 2.34 -7.02
N LYS A 8 -13.66 2.46 -6.96
CA LYS A 8 -14.33 3.72 -6.58
C LYS A 8 -13.88 4.20 -5.21
N ASN A 9 -13.79 3.29 -4.24
CA ASN A 9 -13.36 3.64 -2.88
C ASN A 9 -11.89 4.06 -2.84
N ALA A 10 -11.01 3.43 -3.62
CA ALA A 10 -9.61 3.80 -3.71
C ALA A 10 -9.43 5.18 -4.38
N LEU A 11 -10.11 5.40 -5.52
CA LEU A 11 -10.07 6.68 -6.24
C LEU A 11 -10.59 7.84 -5.40
N ALA A 12 -11.63 7.61 -4.60
CA ALA A 12 -12.20 8.63 -3.71
C ALA A 12 -11.23 9.13 -2.64
N CYS A 13 -10.14 8.41 -2.35
CA CYS A 13 -9.16 8.81 -1.36
C CYS A 13 -8.36 10.06 -1.79
N ASP A 14 -7.96 10.15 -3.06
CA ASP A 14 -7.23 11.29 -3.59
C ASP A 14 -7.31 11.33 -5.13
N PRO A 15 -8.44 11.79 -5.70
CA PRO A 15 -8.64 11.76 -7.15
C PRO A 15 -7.67 12.66 -7.91
N VAL A 16 -7.15 13.72 -7.27
CA VAL A 16 -6.17 14.63 -7.85
C VAL A 16 -4.84 13.91 -8.06
N SER A 17 -4.33 13.25 -7.02
CA SER A 17 -3.07 12.49 -7.13
C SER A 17 -3.19 11.20 -7.96
N ALA A 18 -4.41 10.70 -8.18
CA ALA A 18 -4.63 9.52 -9.00
C ALA A 18 -4.46 9.77 -10.51
N PHE A 19 -4.48 11.03 -10.95
CA PHE A 19 -4.26 11.40 -12.34
C PHE A 19 -2.82 11.07 -12.77
N GLY A 20 -2.66 10.28 -13.83
CA GLY A 20 -1.36 9.74 -14.25
C GLY A 20 -0.85 8.59 -13.38
N GLY A 21 -1.71 8.06 -12.50
CA GLY A 21 -1.35 6.99 -11.59
C GLY A 21 -1.24 5.60 -12.24
N ILE A 22 -0.76 4.65 -11.44
CA ILE A 22 -0.75 3.22 -11.74
C ILE A 22 -1.82 2.54 -10.91
N VAL A 23 -2.66 1.73 -11.55
CA VAL A 23 -3.75 1.01 -10.89
C VAL A 23 -3.48 -0.49 -10.91
N ALA A 24 -3.39 -1.11 -9.74
CA ALA A 24 -3.20 -2.55 -9.60
C ALA A 24 -4.45 -3.22 -9.03
N PHE A 25 -4.85 -4.33 -9.64
CA PHE A 25 -5.96 -5.18 -9.22
C PHE A 25 -5.44 -6.55 -8.81
N ASN A 26 -6.10 -7.17 -7.83
CA ASN A 26 -5.81 -8.55 -7.39
C ASN A 26 -6.81 -9.58 -7.92
N LYS A 27 -7.67 -9.18 -8.87
CA LYS A 27 -8.69 -10.02 -9.51
C LYS A 27 -8.89 -9.55 -10.95
N ILE A 28 -9.60 -10.37 -11.74
CA ILE A 28 -9.87 -10.11 -13.16
C ILE A 28 -10.68 -8.82 -13.33
N VAL A 29 -10.22 -7.91 -14.18
CA VAL A 29 -10.90 -6.64 -14.45
C VAL A 29 -11.98 -6.84 -15.53
N ASP A 30 -13.19 -6.37 -15.24
CA ASP A 30 -14.34 -6.42 -16.15
C ASP A 30 -14.55 -5.11 -16.93
N GLY A 31 -15.42 -5.13 -17.94
CA GLY A 31 -15.70 -3.96 -18.78
C GLY A 31 -16.38 -2.81 -18.03
N ARG A 32 -17.06 -3.07 -16.91
CA ARG A 32 -17.63 -2.02 -16.06
C ARG A 32 -16.54 -1.25 -15.33
N THR A 33 -15.58 -1.96 -14.74
CA THR A 33 -14.43 -1.38 -14.05
C THR A 33 -13.50 -0.66 -15.04
N ALA A 34 -13.21 -1.29 -16.19
CA ALA A 34 -12.37 -0.69 -17.22
C ALA A 34 -12.91 0.67 -17.71
N ARG A 35 -14.24 0.78 -17.91
CA ARG A 35 -14.90 2.05 -18.26
C ARG A 35 -14.68 3.16 -17.23
N ASP A 36 -14.65 2.83 -15.94
CA ASP A 36 -14.43 3.84 -14.91
C ASP A 36 -12.95 4.22 -14.79
N VAL A 37 -12.05 3.25 -14.97
CA VAL A 37 -10.59 3.47 -14.98
C VAL A 37 -10.18 4.48 -16.04
N ILE A 38 -10.72 4.37 -17.27
CA ILE A 38 -10.34 5.26 -18.37
C ILE A 38 -10.98 6.66 -18.31
N LYS A 39 -11.81 6.96 -17.30
CA LYS A 39 -12.38 8.30 -17.10
C LYS A 39 -11.34 9.30 -16.62
N ILE A 40 -10.33 8.81 -15.91
CA ILE A 40 -9.16 9.59 -15.52
C ILE A 40 -7.97 9.12 -16.35
N PHE A 41 -7.05 10.02 -16.62
CA PHE A 41 -5.78 9.62 -17.23
C PHE A 41 -5.07 8.64 -16.29
N THR A 42 -4.81 7.43 -16.78
CA THR A 42 -4.14 6.35 -16.04
C THR A 42 -2.96 5.90 -16.90
N GLU A 43 -1.78 5.82 -16.32
CA GLU A 43 -0.55 5.48 -17.05
C GLU A 43 -0.39 3.98 -17.27
N CYS A 44 -0.78 3.19 -16.28
CA CYS A 44 -0.64 1.74 -16.31
C CYS A 44 -1.73 1.06 -15.48
N VAL A 45 -2.25 -0.06 -15.99
CA VAL A 45 -3.14 -0.95 -15.27
C VAL A 45 -2.49 -2.34 -15.20
N ILE A 46 -2.49 -2.92 -14.01
CA ILE A 46 -1.92 -4.23 -13.71
C ILE A 46 -3.02 -5.09 -13.08
N ALA A 47 -3.22 -6.30 -13.59
CA ALA A 47 -4.20 -7.25 -13.03
C ALA A 47 -3.77 -8.70 -13.31
N PRO A 48 -4.36 -9.71 -12.64
CA PRO A 48 -4.10 -11.10 -12.98
C PRO A 48 -4.59 -11.46 -14.38
N ASN A 49 -5.73 -10.89 -14.79
CA ASN A 49 -6.28 -11.02 -16.13
C ASN A 49 -7.35 -9.94 -16.41
N TYR A 50 -7.86 -9.90 -17.63
CA TYR A 50 -8.86 -8.95 -18.12
C TYR A 50 -9.96 -9.67 -18.91
N SER A 51 -11.20 -9.19 -18.83
CA SER A 51 -12.24 -9.64 -19.75
C SER A 51 -12.01 -9.10 -21.16
N LYS A 52 -12.62 -9.75 -22.17
CA LYS A 52 -12.58 -9.26 -23.57
C LYS A 52 -13.07 -7.82 -23.69
N ASP A 53 -14.15 -7.49 -22.97
CA ASP A 53 -14.69 -6.14 -22.93
C ASP A 53 -13.72 -5.14 -22.32
N ALA A 54 -13.05 -5.50 -21.21
CA ALA A 54 -12.06 -4.65 -20.58
C ALA A 54 -10.90 -4.33 -21.53
N LEU A 55 -10.39 -5.33 -22.25
CA LEU A 55 -9.34 -5.15 -23.25
C LEU A 55 -9.79 -4.27 -24.41
N LYS A 56 -11.03 -4.44 -24.90
CA LYS A 56 -11.60 -3.59 -25.95
C LYS A 56 -11.72 -2.12 -25.53
N ILE A 57 -11.99 -1.87 -24.25
CA ILE A 57 -12.06 -0.50 -23.70
C ILE A 57 -10.65 0.08 -23.54
N PHE A 58 -9.71 -0.69 -22.99
CA PHE A 58 -8.35 -0.23 -22.78
C PHE A 58 -7.59 0.01 -24.09
N SER A 59 -7.85 -0.77 -25.14
CA SER A 59 -7.23 -0.57 -26.46
C SER A 59 -7.59 0.76 -27.13
N GLN A 60 -8.67 1.42 -26.67
CA GLN A 60 -9.03 2.77 -27.13
C GLN A 60 -8.07 3.85 -26.61
N LYS A 61 -7.20 3.54 -25.64
CA LYS A 61 -6.23 4.46 -25.04
C LYS A 61 -4.82 4.04 -25.45
N GLN A 62 -4.31 4.65 -26.52
CA GLN A 62 -3.00 4.29 -27.11
C GLN A 62 -1.83 4.32 -26.12
N ASN A 63 -1.84 5.26 -25.16
CA ASN A 63 -0.76 5.43 -24.18
C ASN A 63 -0.96 4.63 -22.88
N LEU A 64 -2.05 3.85 -22.76
CA LEU A 64 -2.32 3.07 -21.56
C LEU A 64 -1.54 1.74 -21.60
N ARG A 65 -0.63 1.55 -20.63
CA ARG A 65 0.08 0.28 -20.47
C ARG A 65 -0.79 -0.73 -19.74
N VAL A 66 -1.20 -1.80 -20.42
CA VAL A 66 -1.99 -2.90 -19.82
C VAL A 66 -1.07 -4.09 -19.57
N LEU A 67 -0.85 -4.43 -18.30
CA LEU A 67 0.05 -5.52 -17.89
C LEU A 67 -0.71 -6.61 -17.16
N THR A 68 -0.27 -7.85 -17.34
CA THR A 68 -0.73 -9.00 -16.55
C THR A 68 0.33 -9.38 -15.52
N HIS A 69 -0.10 -9.82 -14.33
CA HIS A 69 0.80 -10.32 -13.30
C HIS A 69 0.24 -11.58 -12.65
N SER A 70 1.01 -12.66 -12.63
CA SER A 70 0.62 -13.87 -11.91
C SER A 70 0.71 -13.64 -10.40
N LEU A 71 -0.37 -13.97 -9.69
CA LEU A 71 -0.39 -13.90 -8.22
C LEU A 71 0.35 -15.08 -7.56
N ASN A 72 0.84 -16.02 -8.36
CA ASN A 72 1.57 -17.21 -7.92
C ASN A 72 3.00 -16.84 -7.54
N ARG A 73 3.17 -16.13 -6.43
CA ARG A 73 4.48 -15.92 -5.83
C ARG A 73 4.58 -16.75 -4.56
N SER A 74 5.45 -17.76 -4.59
CA SER A 74 5.88 -18.46 -3.38
C SER A 74 6.42 -17.42 -2.40
N LEU A 75 5.90 -17.42 -1.17
CA LEU A 75 6.35 -16.60 -0.05
C LEU A 75 7.65 -17.12 0.56
N ALA A 76 8.41 -17.97 -0.15
CA ALA A 76 9.73 -18.40 0.27
C ALA A 76 10.55 -17.17 0.72
N GLN A 77 11.35 -17.33 1.78
CA GLN A 77 12.25 -16.30 2.30
C GLN A 77 13.01 -15.69 1.12
N SER A 78 12.62 -14.48 0.75
CA SER A 78 13.18 -13.77 -0.38
C SER A 78 14.08 -12.69 0.16
N LEU A 79 15.27 -12.61 -0.39
CA LEU A 79 16.23 -11.58 -0.05
C LEU A 79 15.88 -10.30 -0.83
N GLU A 80 15.89 -9.15 -0.15
CA GLU A 80 15.84 -7.82 -0.74
C GLU A 80 17.27 -7.26 -0.78
N PHE A 81 17.67 -6.81 -1.97
CA PHE A 81 18.95 -6.17 -2.21
C PHE A 81 18.74 -4.66 -2.34
N ARG A 82 19.57 -3.86 -1.68
CA ARG A 82 19.63 -2.41 -1.89
C ARG A 82 21.04 -1.99 -2.24
N SER A 83 21.21 -1.43 -3.44
CA SER A 83 22.50 -0.90 -3.88
C SER A 83 22.89 0.35 -3.08
N ILE A 84 24.18 0.44 -2.76
CA ILE A 84 24.89 1.60 -2.23
C ILE A 84 26.14 1.83 -3.09
N SER A 85 26.79 2.99 -2.97
CA SER A 85 27.88 3.39 -3.87
C SER A 85 28.94 2.31 -4.07
N ASP A 86 29.34 1.63 -2.98
CA ASP A 86 30.44 0.66 -2.99
C ASP A 86 29.96 -0.79 -2.75
N GLY A 87 28.67 -1.09 -3.00
CA GLY A 87 28.16 -2.45 -2.83
C GLY A 87 26.65 -2.57 -2.69
N PHE A 88 26.20 -3.51 -1.86
CA PHE A 88 24.79 -3.73 -1.61
C PHE A 88 24.52 -4.21 -0.19
N LEU A 89 23.35 -3.82 0.34
CA LEU A 89 22.78 -4.37 1.55
C LEU A 89 21.86 -5.53 1.18
N VAL A 90 21.90 -6.60 1.97
CA VAL A 90 21.00 -7.75 1.86
C VAL A 90 20.19 -7.86 3.13
N GLN A 91 18.87 -7.98 2.99
CA GLN A 91 17.98 -8.22 4.11
C GLN A 91 16.90 -9.23 3.72
N GLU A 92 16.29 -9.89 4.69
CA GLU A 92 15.07 -10.64 4.43
C GLU A 92 13.94 -9.68 4.07
N LYS A 93 13.10 -10.06 3.10
CA LYS A 93 11.92 -9.29 2.75
C LYS A 93 10.95 -9.29 3.91
N ASP A 94 10.50 -8.10 4.30
CA ASP A 94 9.43 -7.95 5.27
C ASP A 94 8.11 -8.46 4.67
N SER A 95 7.78 -9.74 4.93
CA SER A 95 6.58 -10.43 4.42
C SER A 95 5.43 -10.44 5.43
N LYS A 96 5.72 -10.21 6.71
CA LYS A 96 4.74 -10.30 7.81
C LYS A 96 3.92 -9.01 7.91
N ILE A 97 2.59 -9.11 7.96
CA ILE A 97 1.76 -7.90 8.04
C ILE A 97 1.66 -7.43 9.50
N PHE A 98 1.11 -8.25 10.41
CA PHE A 98 1.07 -7.95 11.84
C PHE A 98 1.10 -9.24 12.65
N ASP A 99 1.46 -9.10 13.92
CA ASP A 99 1.39 -10.15 14.94
C ASP A 99 0.02 -10.19 15.64
N LYS A 100 -0.10 -11.00 16.69
CA LYS A 100 -1.25 -10.98 17.59
C LYS A 100 -1.47 -9.56 18.12
N LEU A 101 -2.63 -8.98 17.82
CA LEU A 101 -3.01 -7.65 18.29
C LEU A 101 -3.28 -7.70 19.80
N LYS A 102 -2.64 -6.78 20.54
CA LYS A 102 -2.90 -6.56 21.97
C LYS A 102 -3.66 -5.26 22.15
N ILE A 103 -4.84 -5.32 22.76
CA ILE A 103 -5.61 -4.12 23.12
C ILE A 103 -5.00 -3.55 24.41
N VAL A 104 -4.51 -2.31 24.32
CA VAL A 104 -3.85 -1.60 25.44
C VAL A 104 -4.71 -0.48 26.03
N THR A 105 -5.90 -0.24 25.47
CA THR A 105 -6.86 0.76 25.91
C THR A 105 -7.90 0.16 26.86
N LYS A 106 -8.50 1.01 27.72
CA LYS A 106 -9.62 0.60 28.58
C LYS A 106 -10.84 0.15 27.76
N THR A 107 -11.16 0.90 26.72
CA THR A 107 -12.24 0.58 25.79
C THR A 107 -11.74 -0.34 24.69
N LYS A 108 -12.47 -1.43 24.45
CA LYS A 108 -12.18 -2.35 23.35
C LYS A 108 -12.80 -1.81 22.05
N PRO A 109 -12.05 -1.81 20.93
CA PRO A 109 -12.61 -1.43 19.65
C PRO A 109 -13.71 -2.40 19.24
N ALA A 110 -14.76 -1.89 18.60
CA ALA A 110 -15.76 -2.74 17.96
C ALA A 110 -15.14 -3.51 16.78
N LYS A 111 -15.83 -4.57 16.33
CA LYS A 111 -15.31 -5.48 15.31
C LYS A 111 -14.98 -4.74 14.00
N GLU A 112 -15.82 -3.80 13.61
CA GLU A 112 -15.67 -2.99 12.39
C GLU A 112 -14.47 -2.05 12.48
N GLU A 113 -14.19 -1.51 13.66
CA GLU A 113 -13.03 -0.65 13.93
C GLU A 113 -11.76 -1.49 13.85
N LEU A 114 -11.77 -2.69 14.43
CA LEU A 114 -10.63 -3.60 14.39
C LEU A 114 -10.29 -4.01 12.95
N GLU A 115 -11.29 -4.30 12.11
CA GLU A 115 -11.07 -4.57 10.69
C GLU A 115 -10.52 -3.35 9.93
N SER A 116 -10.98 -2.14 10.28
CA SER A 116 -10.44 -0.90 9.72
C SER A 116 -8.98 -0.68 10.11
N LEU A 117 -8.61 -0.99 11.37
CA LEU A 117 -7.25 -0.88 11.87
C LEU A 117 -6.31 -1.89 11.21
N LYS A 118 -6.74 -3.15 11.05
CA LYS A 118 -5.99 -4.17 10.30
C LYS A 118 -5.75 -3.73 8.87
N PHE A 119 -6.78 -3.21 8.20
CA PHE A 119 -6.66 -2.68 6.84
C PHE A 119 -5.66 -1.51 6.77
N ALA A 120 -5.78 -0.52 7.67
CA ALA A 120 -4.86 0.60 7.74
C ALA A 120 -3.41 0.14 7.98
N PHE A 121 -3.20 -0.91 8.78
CA PHE A 121 -1.87 -1.45 9.08
C PHE A 121 -1.23 -2.05 7.85
N THR A 122 -2.00 -2.88 7.13
CA THR A 122 -1.57 -3.46 5.87
C THR A 122 -1.16 -2.39 4.86
N VAL A 123 -1.92 -1.30 4.74
CA VAL A 123 -1.58 -0.21 3.83
C VAL A 123 -0.32 0.52 4.30
N ALA A 124 -0.23 0.86 5.59
CA ALA A 124 0.85 1.68 6.13
C ALA A 124 2.23 1.04 5.94
N LYS A 125 2.31 -0.29 5.94
CA LYS A 125 3.52 -1.05 5.60
C LYS A 125 4.12 -0.68 4.24
N TYR A 126 3.28 -0.38 3.25
CA TYR A 126 3.72 -0.06 1.88
C TYR A 126 3.90 1.45 1.64
N VAL A 127 3.47 2.29 2.59
CA VAL A 127 3.70 3.74 2.54
C VAL A 127 5.10 4.04 3.08
N LYS A 128 5.85 4.90 2.38
CA LYS A 128 7.20 5.30 2.83
C LYS A 128 7.14 5.96 4.21
N SER A 129 8.04 5.55 5.10
CA SER A 129 8.14 6.11 6.45
C SER A 129 8.58 7.58 6.45
N ASN A 130 8.13 8.41 7.40
CA ASN A 130 7.13 8.12 8.43
C ASN A 130 5.70 8.11 7.87
N ALA A 131 4.92 7.06 8.13
CA ALA A 131 3.59 6.86 7.54
C ALA A 131 2.44 7.00 8.55
N ILE A 132 1.40 7.75 8.16
CA ILE A 132 0.09 7.83 8.81
C ILE A 132 -0.97 7.49 7.77
N VAL A 133 -1.76 6.45 8.05
CA VAL A 133 -2.89 6.04 7.22
C VAL A 133 -4.17 6.24 8.02
N LEU A 134 -5.09 6.98 7.43
CA LEU A 134 -6.44 7.17 7.90
C LEU A 134 -7.38 6.29 7.08
N ALA A 135 -8.16 5.45 7.75
CA ALA A 135 -9.06 4.51 7.10
C ALA A 135 -10.44 4.48 7.75
N ARG A 136 -11.43 4.05 6.96
CA ARG A 136 -12.78 3.77 7.44
C ARG A 136 -13.32 2.52 6.74
N GLY A 137 -13.56 1.45 7.50
CA GLY A 137 -13.76 0.13 6.91
C GLY A 137 -12.51 -0.27 6.11
N THR A 138 -12.73 -0.83 4.92
CA THR A 138 -11.63 -1.25 4.02
C THR A 138 -11.33 -0.24 2.91
N ARG A 139 -11.33 1.06 3.26
CA ARG A 139 -10.89 2.13 2.35
C ARG A 139 -10.02 3.15 3.08
N THR A 140 -9.02 3.67 2.37
CA THR A 140 -8.23 4.81 2.82
C THR A 140 -9.02 6.08 2.59
N VAL A 141 -8.88 7.03 3.51
CA VAL A 141 -9.49 8.37 3.42
C VAL A 141 -8.46 9.48 3.54
N GLY A 142 -7.22 9.15 3.90
CA GLY A 142 -6.12 10.10 3.93
C GLY A 142 -4.83 9.37 4.21
N ILE A 143 -3.76 9.74 3.50
CA ILE A 143 -2.44 9.13 3.65
C ILE A 143 -1.42 10.26 3.73
N GLY A 144 -0.53 10.20 4.71
CA GLY A 144 0.66 11.03 4.78
C GLY A 144 1.88 10.15 5.00
N GLY A 145 2.85 10.24 4.10
CA GLY A 145 4.04 9.40 4.09
C GLY A 145 5.28 10.18 3.66
N GLY A 146 6.45 9.60 3.92
CA GLY A 146 7.74 10.12 3.44
C GLY A 146 8.25 11.37 4.15
N GLN A 147 7.61 11.80 5.24
CA GLN A 147 8.05 12.98 5.99
C GLN A 147 9.06 12.61 7.09
N MET A 148 9.95 13.56 7.39
CA MET A 148 10.93 13.44 8.49
C MET A 148 10.22 13.37 9.85
N SER A 149 9.12 14.11 10.02
CA SER A 149 8.30 14.11 11.23
C SER A 149 6.96 13.40 11.02
N ARG A 150 6.58 12.56 11.99
CA ARG A 150 5.25 11.91 12.03
C ARG A 150 4.11 12.93 12.19
N ILE A 151 4.40 14.08 12.80
CA ILE A 151 3.41 15.15 12.96
C ILE A 151 3.07 15.72 11.59
N ASP A 152 4.05 15.88 10.71
CA ASP A 152 3.80 16.41 9.36
C ASP A 152 3.09 15.38 8.49
N SER A 153 3.43 14.09 8.60
CA SER A 153 2.64 13.01 7.98
C SER A 153 1.18 13.04 8.44
N LEU A 154 0.91 13.29 9.74
CA LEU A 154 -0.46 13.43 10.23
C LEU A 154 -1.16 14.66 9.62
N LYS A 155 -0.49 15.82 9.57
CA LYS A 155 -1.05 17.05 8.99
C LYS A 155 -1.44 16.83 7.52
N ILE A 156 -0.57 16.20 6.74
CA ILE A 156 -0.85 15.85 5.33
C ILE A 156 -2.04 14.89 5.23
N ALA A 157 -2.05 13.82 6.04
CA ALA A 157 -3.15 12.85 6.01
C ALA A 157 -4.49 13.50 6.33
N LYS A 158 -4.54 14.40 7.33
CA LYS A 158 -5.74 15.16 7.71
C LYS A 158 -6.15 16.15 6.62
N MET A 159 -5.19 16.88 6.03
CA MET A 159 -5.46 17.80 4.92
C MET A 159 -6.10 17.06 3.74
N LYS A 160 -5.51 15.93 3.32
CA LYS A 160 -6.05 15.10 2.23
C LYS A 160 -7.43 14.53 2.57
N MET A 161 -7.64 14.11 3.81
CA MET A 161 -8.94 13.63 4.28
C MET A 161 -10.04 14.69 4.21
N ASN A 162 -9.75 15.94 4.59
CA ASN A 162 -10.74 17.03 4.59
C ASN A 162 -11.24 17.40 3.18
N LEU A 163 -10.50 17.03 2.14
CA LEU A 163 -10.95 17.17 0.75
C LEU A 163 -12.08 16.17 0.40
N ILE A 164 -12.31 15.17 1.27
CA ILE A 164 -13.37 14.19 1.15
C ILE A 164 -14.45 14.51 2.20
N ARG A 165 -15.63 14.97 1.77
CA ARG A 165 -16.80 15.13 2.67
C ARG A 165 -17.18 13.76 3.26
N LEU A 166 -16.84 13.50 4.52
CA LEU A 166 -17.18 12.25 5.23
C LEU A 166 -17.77 12.55 6.62
N PRO A 167 -18.76 11.77 7.09
CA PRO A 167 -19.27 11.88 8.46
C PRO A 167 -18.31 11.27 9.51
N SER A 168 -17.87 12.13 10.44
CA SER A 168 -17.36 11.98 11.82
C SER A 168 -16.35 10.89 12.26
N THR A 169 -16.36 9.64 11.79
CA THR A 169 -15.48 8.60 12.39
C THR A 169 -14.39 8.12 11.44
N VAL A 170 -13.13 8.38 11.80
CA VAL A 170 -11.92 8.01 11.05
C VAL A 170 -10.89 7.40 12.00
N TYR A 171 -10.39 6.22 11.64
CA TYR A 171 -9.41 5.49 12.47
C TYR A 171 -8.00 5.85 12.05
N ARG A 172 -7.16 6.12 13.06
CA ARG A 172 -5.76 6.51 12.88
C ARG A 172 -4.86 5.34 13.26
N LEU A 173 -3.92 5.02 12.38
CA LEU A 173 -2.90 4.03 12.68
C LEU A 173 -1.50 4.56 12.41
N PHE A 174 -0.59 4.20 13.30
CA PHE A 174 0.83 4.49 13.23
C PHE A 174 1.60 3.23 12.83
N TYR A 175 2.47 3.35 11.82
CA TYR A 175 3.42 2.29 11.46
C TYR A 175 4.80 2.63 12.02
N PRO A 176 5.32 1.86 12.99
CA PRO A 176 6.68 2.06 13.49
C PRO A 176 7.70 1.68 12.40
N PRO A 177 8.87 2.35 12.32
CA PRO A 177 9.96 1.82 11.52
C PRO A 177 10.27 0.39 11.97
N THR A 178 10.42 -0.51 11.01
CA THR A 178 10.75 -1.93 11.24
C THR A 178 11.90 -2.05 12.22
N HIS A 179 11.74 -2.87 13.26
CA HIS A 179 12.82 -3.19 14.18
C HIS A 179 13.99 -3.76 13.37
N PHE A 180 15.12 -3.04 13.35
CA PHE A 180 16.40 -3.65 13.02
C PHE A 180 16.62 -4.74 14.06
N SER A 181 16.42 -6.00 13.68
CA SER A 181 16.92 -7.12 14.46
C SER A 181 18.42 -6.88 14.62
N ARG A 182 18.90 -6.75 15.85
CA ARG A 182 20.33 -6.76 16.15
C ARG A 182 20.84 -8.15 15.79
N SER A 183 21.20 -8.38 14.53
CA SER A 183 22.06 -9.50 14.18
C SER A 183 23.38 -9.28 14.91
N LYS A 184 23.74 -10.24 15.77
CA LYS A 184 25.06 -10.26 16.40
C LYS A 184 26.10 -10.21 15.29
N MET A 185 26.88 -9.12 15.22
CA MET A 185 28.13 -9.11 14.47
C MET A 185 29.03 -10.20 15.07
N SER A 186 29.10 -11.36 14.43
CA SER A 186 30.18 -12.30 14.67
C SER A 186 31.44 -11.68 14.08
N SER A 187 32.35 -11.24 14.95
CA SER A 187 33.67 -10.76 14.56
C SER A 187 34.45 -11.92 13.94
N THR A 188 34.59 -11.95 12.62
CA THR A 188 35.59 -12.78 11.95
C THR A 188 36.95 -12.17 12.25
N LYS A 189 37.72 -12.82 13.13
CA LYS A 189 39.14 -12.51 13.33
C LYS A 189 39.84 -12.62 11.97
N GLN A 190 40.36 -11.50 11.47
CA GLN A 190 41.38 -11.51 10.42
C GLN A 190 42.57 -12.34 10.92
N GLN A 191 42.79 -13.50 10.31
CA GLN A 191 44.09 -14.16 10.37
C GLN A 191 45.08 -13.25 9.62
N LYS A 192 46.05 -12.72 10.37
CA LYS A 192 47.29 -12.18 9.79
C LYS A 192 48.15 -13.37 9.38
N SER A 193 48.39 -13.54 8.09
CA SER A 193 49.49 -14.34 7.56
C SER A 193 50.60 -13.39 7.14
N ALA A 194 51.79 -13.62 7.72
CA ALA A 194 53.08 -13.12 7.23
C ALA A 194 53.49 -13.90 5.98
#